data_AF-A0A1H8ZL67-F1
#
_entry.id   AF-A0A1H8ZL67-F1
#
_cell.length_a   1.000
_cell.length_b   1.000
_cell.length_c   1.000
_cell.angle_alpha   90.00
_cell.angle_beta   90.00
_cell.angle_gamma   90.00
#
_symmetry.space_group_name_H-M   'P 1'
#
loop_
_entity.id
_entity.type
_entity.pdbx_description
1 polymer ?
#
loop_
_entity_poly.entity_id
_entity_poly.type
_entity_poly.pdbx_seq_one_letter_code
_entity_poly.pdbx_strand_id
1 'polypeptide(L)'
;MLGFAEDYLGRIRAATSDHDIIAILARLAGDLGFRSGYLIEYASSLKSAVRVLDSNAGRAGWWDHYISSGLRTSTQPIADILDKGGVQYFDGLRFADPRDPLLAFARRVDMVDAALVPMSFDSEVIGLIGLSGATRLNAEQERALQFVGYTLFSQARSFHVSGIKTAGAGLTPREREVMVLSAEGLTAQQVADELGMSPRTVNQHMDNVAGKLGTKNRVHTVAEAIRRELF
;
A
#
# COMPACT_ATOMS: atom_id res chain seq x y z
N MET A 1 3.03 14.87 23.16
CA MET A 1 3.02 13.69 22.27
C MET A 1 1.94 12.66 22.60
N LEU A 2 1.92 12.08 23.82
CA LEU A 2 1.00 10.96 24.19
C LEU A 2 -0.49 11.27 23.94
N GLY A 3 -1.01 12.38 24.47
CA GLY A 3 -2.43 12.72 24.29
C GLY A 3 -2.85 13.00 22.84
N PHE A 4 -1.94 13.51 22.01
CA PHE A 4 -2.18 13.69 20.57
C PHE A 4 -2.33 12.34 19.88
N ALA A 5 -1.36 11.43 20.10
CA ALA A 5 -1.38 10.10 19.50
C ALA A 5 -2.60 9.29 19.98
N GLU A 6 -2.98 9.38 21.26
CA GLU A 6 -4.15 8.70 21.82
C GLU A 6 -5.48 9.15 21.19
N ASP A 7 -5.69 10.46 20.99
CA ASP A 7 -6.89 10.98 20.30
C ASP A 7 -6.99 10.41 18.88
N TYR A 8 -5.89 10.37 18.13
CA TYR A 8 -5.86 9.80 16.79
C TYR A 8 -6.09 8.28 16.79
N LEU A 9 -5.51 7.53 17.73
CA LEU A 9 -5.75 6.09 17.83
C LEU A 9 -7.24 5.77 18.04
N GLY A 10 -7.93 6.52 18.91
CA GLY A 10 -9.36 6.34 19.13
C GLY A 10 -10.18 6.55 17.85
N ARG A 11 -9.88 7.62 17.10
CA ARG A 11 -10.54 7.92 15.82
C ARG A 11 -10.26 6.89 14.75
N ILE A 12 -9.00 6.48 14.63
CA ILE A 12 -8.58 5.45 13.66
C ILE A 12 -9.31 4.14 13.92
N ARG A 13 -9.38 3.69 15.18
CA ARG A 13 -10.11 2.46 15.53
C ARG A 13 -11.60 2.53 15.23
N ALA A 14 -12.20 3.72 15.30
CA ALA A 14 -13.61 3.94 15.01
C ALA A 14 -13.90 4.11 13.51
N ALA A 15 -12.88 4.34 12.67
CA ALA A 15 -13.06 4.44 11.23
C ALA A 15 -13.53 3.10 10.66
N THR A 16 -14.48 3.16 9.72
CA THR A 16 -15.03 1.98 9.03
C THR A 16 -15.09 2.14 7.51
N SER A 17 -14.74 3.33 7.00
CA SER A 17 -14.87 3.68 5.59
C SER A 17 -13.74 4.60 5.10
N ASP A 18 -13.60 4.70 3.78
CA ASP A 18 -12.71 5.65 3.11
C ASP A 18 -13.02 7.10 3.50
N HIS A 19 -14.31 7.41 3.68
CA HIS A 19 -14.74 8.73 4.10
C HIS A 19 -14.19 9.11 5.49
N ASP A 20 -14.19 8.16 6.43
CA ASP A 20 -13.61 8.36 7.76
C ASP A 20 -12.09 8.58 7.68
N ILE A 21 -11.40 7.81 6.84
CA ILE A 21 -9.95 7.96 6.63
C ILE A 21 -9.64 9.34 6.04
N ILE A 22 -10.40 9.79 5.03
CA ILE A 22 -10.24 11.12 4.44
C ILE A 22 -10.48 12.21 5.50
N ALA A 23 -11.50 12.07 6.35
CA ALA A 23 -11.77 13.03 7.43
C ALA A 23 -10.64 13.06 8.47
N ILE A 24 -10.07 11.91 8.82
CA ILE A 24 -8.92 11.82 9.74
C ILE A 24 -7.68 12.46 9.11
N LEU A 25 -7.41 12.21 7.82
CA LEU A 25 -6.31 12.85 7.08
C LEU A 25 -6.45 14.38 7.06
N ALA A 26 -7.65 14.89 6.80
CA ALA A 26 -7.94 16.32 6.80
C ALA A 26 -7.62 16.96 8.16
N ARG A 27 -8.05 16.31 9.23
CA ARG A 27 -7.82 16.79 10.59
C ARG A 27 -6.36 16.70 11.00
N LEU A 28 -5.70 15.59 10.68
CA LEU A 28 -4.26 15.41 10.95
C LEU A 28 -3.43 16.48 10.26
N ALA A 29 -3.76 16.79 9.01
CA ALA A 29 -3.15 17.90 8.30
C ALA A 29 -3.34 19.22 9.06
N GLY A 30 -4.59 19.59 9.38
CA GLY A 30 -4.91 20.85 10.06
C GLY A 30 -4.23 20.99 11.43
N ASP A 31 -4.27 19.94 12.26
CA ASP A 31 -3.66 19.94 13.60
C ASP A 31 -2.13 20.07 13.54
N LEU A 32 -1.51 19.61 12.46
CA LEU A 32 -0.07 19.74 12.19
C LEU A 32 0.28 20.97 11.34
N GLY A 33 -0.71 21.82 11.03
CA GLY A 33 -0.53 23.07 10.29
C GLY A 33 -0.56 22.95 8.76
N PHE A 34 -0.78 21.75 8.21
CA PHE A 34 -0.92 21.48 6.77
C PHE A 34 -2.34 21.77 6.27
N ARG A 35 -2.46 22.07 4.97
CA ARG A 35 -3.76 22.35 4.33
C ARG A 35 -4.56 21.09 4.06
N SER A 36 -3.88 19.99 3.74
CA SER A 36 -4.53 18.76 3.31
C SER A 36 -3.67 17.54 3.56
N GLY A 37 -4.32 16.39 3.72
CA GLY A 37 -3.69 15.09 3.86
C GLY A 37 -4.16 14.12 2.79
N TYR A 38 -3.30 13.21 2.38
CA TYR A 38 -3.59 12.19 1.39
C TYR A 38 -2.87 10.89 1.71
N LEU A 39 -3.41 9.80 1.20
CA LEU A 39 -2.90 8.45 1.32
C LEU A 39 -2.88 7.83 -0.07
N ILE A 40 -1.78 7.15 -0.38
CA ILE A 40 -1.65 6.37 -1.61
C ILE A 40 -1.25 4.96 -1.21
N GLU A 41 -2.04 3.97 -1.61
CA GLU A 41 -1.67 2.56 -1.53
C GLU A 41 -1.25 2.10 -2.92
N TYR A 42 -0.04 1.56 -3.04
CA TYR A 42 0.49 1.05 -4.30
C TYR A 42 0.06 -0.40 -4.53
N ALA A 43 -0.04 -0.80 -5.79
CA ALA A 43 -0.07 -2.21 -6.15
C ALA A 43 1.35 -2.80 -6.01
N SER A 44 1.48 -4.13 -6.10
CA SER A 44 2.78 -4.85 -6.10
C SER A 44 3.77 -4.40 -7.20
N SER A 45 3.34 -3.51 -8.10
CA SER A 45 4.26 -2.65 -8.83
C SER A 45 3.97 -1.21 -8.41
N LEU A 46 5.01 -0.48 -7.99
CA LEU A 46 4.92 0.96 -7.73
C LEU A 46 4.31 1.76 -8.91
N LYS A 47 4.10 1.15 -10.07
CA LYS A 47 3.54 1.74 -11.31
C LYS A 47 2.03 1.98 -11.28
N SER A 48 1.30 1.46 -10.31
CA SER A 48 -0.13 1.73 -10.13
C SER A 48 -0.48 1.91 -8.65
N ALA A 49 -1.49 2.73 -8.37
CA ALA A 49 -2.10 2.82 -7.06
C ALA A 49 -3.32 1.90 -7.01
N VAL A 50 -3.44 1.11 -5.95
CA VAL A 50 -4.67 0.40 -5.59
C VAL A 50 -5.71 1.40 -5.10
N ARG A 51 -5.26 2.42 -4.35
CA ARG A 51 -6.16 3.39 -3.73
C ARG A 51 -5.47 4.73 -3.54
N VAL A 52 -6.20 5.79 -3.79
CA VAL A 52 -5.79 7.18 -3.52
C VAL A 52 -6.91 7.84 -2.74
N LEU A 53 -6.63 8.20 -1.49
CA LEU A 53 -7.53 8.97 -0.65
C LEU A 53 -6.97 10.36 -0.45
N ASP A 54 -7.77 11.38 -0.63
CA ASP A 54 -7.31 12.76 -0.58
C ASP A 54 -8.35 13.66 0.10
N SER A 55 -7.92 14.43 1.09
CA SER A 55 -8.79 15.38 1.78
C SER A 55 -9.02 16.67 0.99
N ASN A 56 -8.26 16.91 -0.08
CA ASN A 56 -8.48 18.03 -0.98
C ASN A 56 -9.38 17.60 -2.14
N ALA A 57 -10.66 17.95 -2.08
CA ALA A 57 -11.61 17.66 -3.14
C ALA A 57 -11.22 18.26 -4.51
N GLY A 58 -10.45 19.36 -4.51
CA GLY A 58 -9.93 19.98 -5.74
C GLY A 58 -8.87 19.14 -6.47
N ARG A 59 -8.37 18.07 -5.83
CA ARG A 59 -7.43 17.12 -6.43
C ARG A 59 -8.09 15.85 -6.97
N ALA A 60 -9.41 15.76 -7.08
CA ALA A 60 -10.05 14.57 -7.65
C ALA A 60 -9.44 14.19 -9.02
N GLY A 61 -9.00 12.92 -9.16
CA GLY A 61 -8.37 12.40 -10.40
C GLY A 61 -6.92 12.82 -10.64
N TRP A 62 -6.25 13.48 -9.69
CA TRP A 62 -4.86 13.94 -9.86
C TRP A 62 -3.88 12.79 -10.17
N TRP A 63 -4.10 11.62 -9.58
CA TRP A 63 -3.23 10.45 -9.76
C TRP A 63 -3.25 9.96 -11.21
N ASP A 64 -4.43 9.84 -11.82
CA ASP A 64 -4.57 9.41 -13.21
C ASP A 64 -3.95 10.42 -14.17
N HIS A 65 -4.09 11.72 -13.86
CA HIS A 65 -3.41 12.78 -14.60
C HIS A 65 -1.89 12.67 -14.46
N TYR A 66 -1.39 12.41 -13.24
CA TYR A 66 0.04 12.23 -12.99
C TYR A 66 0.62 11.05 -13.78
N ILE A 67 -0.07 9.91 -13.81
CA ILE A 67 0.34 8.72 -14.56
C ILE A 67 0.28 8.95 -16.07
N SER A 68 -0.82 9.52 -16.58
CA SER A 68 -0.99 9.75 -18.03
C SER A 68 -0.08 10.84 -18.60
N SER A 69 0.39 11.77 -17.76
CA SER A 69 1.30 12.86 -18.18
C SER A 69 2.75 12.41 -18.41
N GLY A 70 3.10 11.15 -18.15
CA GLY A 70 4.46 10.63 -18.34
C GLY A 70 5.49 11.24 -17.37
N LEU A 71 5.06 11.96 -16.34
CA LEU A 71 5.92 12.64 -15.35
C LEU A 71 6.79 11.68 -14.53
N ARG A 72 6.54 10.37 -14.65
CA ARG A 72 7.33 9.32 -13.99
C ARG A 72 8.72 9.09 -14.56
N THR A 73 9.02 9.55 -15.77
CA THR A 73 10.36 9.41 -16.37
C THR A 73 11.42 10.23 -15.61
N SER A 74 11.01 11.19 -14.77
CA SER A 74 11.85 11.94 -13.82
C SER A 74 11.46 11.63 -12.36
N THR A 75 11.42 10.34 -11.97
CA THR A 75 11.00 9.93 -10.61
C THR A 75 12.11 9.89 -9.58
N GLN A 76 13.37 10.21 -9.93
CA GLN A 76 14.48 10.16 -8.96
C GLN A 76 14.16 10.90 -7.64
N PRO A 77 13.55 12.12 -7.66
CA PRO A 77 13.22 12.82 -6.41
C PRO A 77 12.18 12.10 -5.54
N ILE A 78 11.28 11.31 -6.14
CA ILE A 78 10.27 10.52 -5.43
C ILE A 78 10.87 9.16 -5.00
N ALA A 79 11.67 8.51 -5.85
CA ALA A 79 12.32 7.25 -5.53
C ALA A 79 13.22 7.38 -4.29
N ASP A 80 14.02 8.45 -4.21
CA ASP A 80 14.88 8.73 -3.05
C ASP A 80 14.11 8.98 -1.75
N ILE A 81 12.85 9.42 -1.84
CA ILE A 81 11.95 9.61 -0.71
C ILE A 81 11.43 8.25 -0.25
N LEU A 82 10.98 7.42 -1.19
CA LEU A 82 10.39 6.12 -0.89
C LEU A 82 11.38 5.11 -0.34
N ASP A 83 12.65 5.20 -0.73
CA ASP A 83 13.73 4.33 -0.24
C ASP A 83 14.13 4.63 1.21
N LYS A 84 13.78 5.80 1.74
CA LYS A 84 14.15 6.23 3.09
C LYS A 84 13.01 6.02 4.08
N GLY A 85 13.34 5.50 5.27
CA GLY A 85 12.42 5.45 6.39
C GLY A 85 12.14 6.82 7.03
N GLY A 86 11.11 6.87 7.87
CA GLY A 86 10.74 8.06 8.64
C GLY A 86 10.04 9.15 7.83
N VAL A 87 9.92 10.35 8.42
CA VAL A 87 9.32 11.50 7.74
C VAL A 87 10.30 12.07 6.73
N GLN A 88 9.89 12.10 5.47
CA GLN A 88 10.59 12.72 4.36
C GLN A 88 9.86 13.99 3.93
N TYR A 89 10.56 14.88 3.24
CA TYR A 89 9.95 16.13 2.76
C TYR A 89 10.06 16.23 1.26
N PHE A 90 8.99 16.65 0.60
CA PHE A 90 8.97 16.99 -0.82
C PHE A 90 8.73 18.49 -0.96
N ASP A 91 9.80 19.22 -1.21
CA ASP A 91 9.82 20.67 -1.35
C ASP A 91 10.58 21.09 -2.60
N GLY A 92 10.50 22.38 -2.96
CA GLY A 92 11.14 22.91 -4.16
C GLY A 92 12.67 22.76 -4.18
N LEU A 93 13.32 22.57 -3.03
CA LEU A 93 14.78 22.45 -2.94
C LEU A 93 15.30 21.13 -3.50
N ARG A 94 14.43 20.14 -3.72
CA ARG A 94 14.79 18.87 -4.37
C ARG A 94 15.03 18.97 -5.87
N PHE A 95 14.64 20.08 -6.49
CA PHE A 95 14.68 20.25 -7.92
C PHE A 95 15.79 21.23 -8.29
N ALA A 96 16.76 20.76 -9.08
CA ALA A 96 17.82 21.61 -9.59
C ALA A 96 17.32 22.61 -10.65
N ASP A 97 16.39 22.18 -11.52
CA ASP A 97 15.72 23.08 -12.48
C ASP A 97 14.36 23.54 -11.92
N PRO A 98 14.15 24.84 -11.70
CA PRO A 98 12.86 25.37 -11.24
C PRO A 98 11.71 25.18 -12.25
N ARG A 99 12.03 24.80 -13.50
CA ARG A 99 11.08 24.50 -14.58
C ARG A 99 10.80 23.00 -14.73
N ASP A 100 11.28 22.17 -13.80
CA ASP A 100 11.01 20.73 -13.82
C ASP A 100 9.49 20.46 -13.94
N PRO A 101 9.04 19.65 -14.91
CA PRO A 101 7.62 19.37 -15.13
C PRO A 101 6.92 18.76 -13.91
N LEU A 102 7.62 17.94 -13.12
CA LEU A 102 7.08 17.36 -11.88
C LEU A 102 6.88 18.43 -10.81
N LEU A 103 7.83 19.35 -10.66
CA LEU A 103 7.69 20.48 -9.74
C LEU A 103 6.53 21.41 -10.16
N ALA A 104 6.40 21.71 -11.45
CA ALA A 104 5.31 22.51 -11.98
C ALA A 104 3.95 21.84 -11.74
N PHE A 105 3.86 20.53 -11.98
CA PHE A 105 2.67 19.74 -11.67
C PHE A 105 2.33 19.80 -10.17
N ALA A 106 3.29 19.49 -9.30
CA ALA A 106 3.08 19.45 -7.86
C ALA A 106 2.62 20.80 -7.30
N ARG A 107 3.16 21.93 -7.79
CA ARG A 107 2.68 23.26 -7.44
C ARG A 107 1.22 23.48 -7.85
N ARG A 108 0.86 23.06 -9.06
CA ARG A 108 -0.51 23.25 -9.60
C ARG A 108 -1.56 22.48 -8.79
N VAL A 109 -1.23 21.29 -8.30
CA VAL A 109 -2.14 20.46 -7.50
C VAL A 109 -1.99 20.66 -5.99
N ASP A 110 -1.14 21.59 -5.55
CA ASP A 110 -0.86 21.83 -4.12
C ASP A 110 -0.29 20.58 -3.39
N MET A 111 0.70 19.93 -4.01
CA MET A 111 1.45 18.79 -3.47
C MET A 111 2.96 19.07 -3.37
N VAL A 112 3.32 20.34 -3.25
CA VAL A 112 4.66 20.79 -2.86
C VAL A 112 4.63 21.25 -1.41
N ASP A 113 5.80 21.36 -0.78
CA ASP A 113 5.95 21.68 0.64
C ASP A 113 5.18 20.65 1.49
N ALA A 114 5.51 19.38 1.23
CA ALA A 114 4.82 18.24 1.78
C ALA A 114 5.71 17.43 2.72
N ALA A 115 5.14 16.98 3.83
CA ALA A 115 5.72 15.96 4.70
C ALA A 115 5.13 14.60 4.30
N LEU A 116 6.00 13.61 4.07
CA LEU A 116 5.65 12.30 3.55
C LEU A 116 6.16 11.22 4.50
N VAL A 117 5.34 10.19 4.72
CA VAL A 117 5.72 8.97 5.42
C VAL A 117 5.60 7.82 4.44
N PRO A 118 6.72 7.31 3.91
CA PRO A 118 6.72 6.08 3.13
C PRO A 118 6.27 4.91 3.99
N MET A 119 5.38 4.09 3.43
CA MET A 119 4.87 2.90 4.09
C MET A 119 5.54 1.69 3.46
N SER A 120 6.32 0.99 4.26
CA SER A 120 7.03 -0.20 3.82
C SER A 120 6.62 -1.42 4.63
N PHE A 121 6.50 -2.56 3.98
CA PHE A 121 6.26 -3.87 4.59
C PHE A 121 7.22 -4.86 3.94
N ASP A 122 7.97 -5.60 4.77
CA ASP A 122 8.99 -6.55 4.31
C ASP A 122 10.00 -5.98 3.30
N SER A 123 10.46 -4.74 3.56
CA SER A 123 11.36 -3.96 2.70
C SER A 123 10.78 -3.54 1.34
N GLU A 124 9.50 -3.79 1.08
CA GLU A 124 8.78 -3.28 -0.09
C GLU A 124 7.95 -2.04 0.27
N VAL A 125 8.01 -0.99 -0.56
CA VAL A 125 7.17 0.21 -0.39
C VAL A 125 5.76 -0.08 -0.90
N ILE A 126 4.81 -0.15 0.03
CA ILE A 126 3.41 -0.48 -0.23
C ILE A 126 2.52 0.77 -0.34
N GLY A 127 3.05 1.96 -0.03
CA GLY A 127 2.30 3.20 -0.13
C GLY A 127 2.97 4.37 0.56
N LEU A 128 2.19 5.42 0.79
CA LEU A 128 2.59 6.58 1.57
C LEU A 128 1.40 7.26 2.22
N ILE A 129 1.68 8.05 3.25
CA ILE A 129 0.84 9.17 3.68
C ILE A 129 1.59 10.46 3.38
N GLY A 130 0.89 11.48 2.92
CA GLY A 130 1.43 12.81 2.74
C GLY A 130 0.54 13.89 3.33
N LEU A 131 1.16 14.94 3.86
CA LEU A 131 0.51 16.17 4.26
C LEU A 131 1.10 17.30 3.41
N SER A 132 0.26 18.13 2.80
CA SER A 132 0.70 19.18 1.86
C SER A 132 0.35 20.58 2.35
N GLY A 133 1.21 21.54 1.98
CA GLY A 133 0.90 22.95 2.05
C GLY A 133 1.29 23.63 3.35
N ALA A 134 2.31 23.14 4.04
CA ALA A 134 2.86 23.82 5.21
C ALA A 134 4.36 23.64 5.35
N THR A 135 4.91 24.31 6.36
CA THR A 135 6.33 24.28 6.67
C THR A 135 6.72 23.01 7.44
N ARG A 136 8.03 22.79 7.56
CA ARG A 136 8.69 21.68 8.26
C ARG A 136 8.07 21.41 9.64
N LEU A 137 7.95 20.13 9.98
CA LEU A 137 7.56 19.69 11.31
C LEU A 137 8.76 19.78 12.26
N ASN A 138 8.49 19.94 13.55
CA ASN A 138 9.50 19.68 14.57
C ASN A 138 9.63 18.16 14.82
N ALA A 139 10.69 17.73 15.50
CA ALA A 139 10.98 16.32 15.73
C ALA A 139 9.87 15.58 16.52
N GLU A 140 9.11 16.27 17.36
CA GLU A 140 7.98 15.66 18.08
C GLU A 140 6.80 15.42 17.13
N GLN A 141 6.48 16.39 16.29
CA GLN A 141 5.44 16.28 15.29
C GLN A 141 5.79 15.26 14.21
N GLU A 142 7.07 15.13 13.83
CA GLU A 142 7.52 14.09 12.90
C GLU A 142 7.27 12.69 13.47
N ARG A 143 7.63 12.45 14.74
CA ARG A 143 7.35 11.19 15.43
C ARG A 143 5.84 10.92 15.52
N ALA A 144 5.05 11.94 15.82
CA ALA A 144 3.60 11.84 15.88
C ALA A 144 3.01 11.49 14.50
N LEU A 145 3.44 12.19 13.44
CA LEU A 145 3.03 11.92 12.07
C LEU A 145 3.41 10.51 11.64
N GLN A 146 4.63 10.06 11.93
CA GLN A 146 5.06 8.72 11.60
C GLN A 146 4.17 7.67 12.29
N PHE A 147 3.98 7.78 13.61
CA PHE A 147 3.18 6.83 14.38
C PHE A 147 1.70 6.81 13.96
N VAL A 148 1.06 7.98 13.90
CA VAL A 148 -0.33 8.11 13.48
C VAL A 148 -0.49 7.67 12.03
N GLY A 149 0.47 8.04 11.17
CA GLY A 149 0.50 7.67 9.77
C GLY A 149 0.52 6.16 9.55
N TYR A 150 1.45 5.43 10.17
CA TYR A 150 1.49 3.97 10.06
C TYR A 150 0.19 3.32 10.56
N THR A 151 -0.35 3.82 11.68
CA THR A 151 -1.57 3.27 12.26
C THR A 151 -2.79 3.53 11.37
N LEU A 152 -2.92 4.74 10.84
CA LEU A 152 -3.99 5.11 9.91
C LEU A 152 -3.89 4.34 8.60
N PHE A 153 -2.69 4.19 8.05
CA PHE A 153 -2.46 3.41 6.83
C PHE A 153 -2.80 1.93 7.04
N SER A 154 -2.40 1.34 8.16
CA SER A 154 -2.76 -0.03 8.52
C SER A 154 -4.27 -0.22 8.65
N GLN A 155 -4.97 0.70 9.32
CA GLN A 155 -6.44 0.67 9.42
C GLN A 155 -7.11 0.82 8.05
N ALA A 156 -6.66 1.78 7.23
CA ALA A 156 -7.18 2.02 5.90
C ALA A 156 -7.04 0.76 5.02
N ARG A 157 -5.92 0.05 5.14
CA ARG A 157 -5.72 -1.26 4.49
C ARG A 157 -6.62 -2.33 5.09
N SER A 158 -6.88 -2.33 6.40
CA SER A 158 -7.71 -3.36 7.06
C SER A 158 -9.13 -3.46 6.49
N PHE A 159 -9.74 -2.34 6.05
CA PHE A 159 -11.05 -2.36 5.37
C PHE A 159 -11.01 -3.14 4.08
N HIS A 160 -9.89 -3.04 3.36
CA HIS A 160 -9.67 -3.76 2.13
C HIS A 160 -9.12 -5.15 2.39
N VAL A 161 -8.30 -5.41 3.42
CA VAL A 161 -7.82 -6.73 3.83
C VAL A 161 -8.94 -7.60 4.42
N SER A 162 -10.02 -6.98 4.92
CA SER A 162 -11.25 -7.70 5.26
C SER A 162 -12.01 -8.21 4.01
N GLY A 163 -11.71 -7.64 2.82
CA GLY A 163 -12.12 -8.16 1.50
C GLY A 163 -10.98 -8.80 0.69
N ILE A 164 -9.73 -8.58 1.09
CA ILE A 164 -8.49 -9.12 0.55
C ILE A 164 -7.97 -10.05 1.64
N LYS A 165 -8.43 -11.29 1.62
CA LYS A 165 -7.60 -12.42 2.07
C LYS A 165 -6.19 -12.11 1.59
N THR A 166 -5.27 -11.87 2.54
CA THR A 166 -3.83 -11.66 2.35
C THR A 166 -3.38 -11.97 0.94
N ALA A 167 -2.87 -10.96 0.23
CA ALA A 167 -2.51 -10.96 -1.19
C ALA A 167 -1.41 -11.97 -1.56
N GLY A 168 -1.65 -13.25 -1.32
CA GLY A 168 -1.25 -14.37 -2.15
C GLY A 168 -2.48 -14.80 -2.98
N ALA A 169 -2.81 -14.04 -4.02
CA ALA A 169 -3.75 -14.38 -5.11
C ALA A 169 -5.07 -15.14 -4.77
N GLY A 170 -5.67 -14.93 -3.59
CA GLY A 170 -6.97 -15.54 -3.27
C GLY A 170 -6.96 -17.06 -3.05
N LEU A 171 -5.81 -17.64 -2.70
CA LEU A 171 -5.77 -19.02 -2.22
C LEU A 171 -6.40 -19.09 -0.83
N THR A 172 -7.27 -20.08 -0.63
CA THR A 172 -7.78 -20.45 0.70
C THR A 172 -6.65 -21.09 1.53
N PRO A 173 -6.75 -21.11 2.87
CA PRO A 173 -5.76 -21.76 3.72
C PRO A 173 -5.47 -23.21 3.30
N ARG A 174 -6.52 -23.96 2.93
CA ARG A 174 -6.38 -25.35 2.49
C ARG A 174 -5.72 -25.51 1.14
N GLU A 175 -6.00 -24.60 0.21
CA GLU A 175 -5.30 -24.56 -1.08
C GLU A 175 -3.81 -24.22 -0.89
N ARG A 176 -3.47 -23.36 0.06
CA ARG A 176 -2.08 -23.05 0.41
C ARG A 176 -1.34 -24.27 0.95
N GLU A 177 -1.92 -24.98 1.92
CA GLU A 177 -1.34 -26.21 2.48
C GLU A 177 -1.08 -27.26 1.38
N VAL A 178 -2.05 -27.47 0.49
CA VAL A 178 -1.90 -28.36 -0.66
C VAL A 178 -0.77 -27.89 -1.58
N MET A 179 -0.66 -26.59 -1.85
CA MET A 179 0.37 -26.03 -2.74
C MET A 179 1.79 -26.10 -2.16
N VAL A 180 1.97 -25.90 -0.85
CA VAL A 180 3.26 -26.05 -0.16
C VAL A 180 3.79 -27.48 -0.30
N LEU A 181 2.99 -28.47 0.11
CA LEU A 181 3.38 -29.89 0.01
C LEU A 181 3.58 -30.32 -1.45
N SER A 182 2.81 -29.74 -2.37
CA SER A 182 2.97 -29.98 -3.81
C SER A 182 4.28 -29.39 -4.36
N ALA A 183 4.74 -28.25 -3.84
CA ALA A 183 6.01 -27.64 -4.21
C ALA A 183 7.22 -28.42 -3.67
N GLU A 184 7.05 -29.10 -2.54
CA GLU A 184 8.01 -30.06 -1.98
C GLU A 184 8.10 -31.37 -2.77
N GLY A 185 7.27 -31.54 -3.81
CA GLY A 185 7.30 -32.70 -4.70
C GLY A 185 6.41 -33.86 -4.28
N LEU A 186 5.54 -33.68 -3.29
CA LEU A 186 4.62 -34.74 -2.86
C LEU A 186 3.56 -35.01 -3.93
N THR A 187 3.17 -36.28 -4.04
CA THR A 187 2.04 -36.74 -4.85
C THR A 187 0.71 -36.43 -4.17
N ALA A 188 -0.39 -36.43 -4.94
CA ALA A 188 -1.73 -36.21 -4.37
C ALA A 188 -2.09 -37.21 -3.26
N GLN A 189 -1.55 -38.44 -3.31
CA GLN A 189 -1.72 -39.44 -2.26
C GLN A 189 -0.96 -39.05 -0.98
N GLN A 190 0.31 -38.67 -1.10
CA GLN A 190 1.11 -38.25 0.06
C GLN A 190 0.56 -36.98 0.71
N VAL A 191 0.12 -36.00 -0.09
CA VAL A 191 -0.55 -34.80 0.41
C VAL A 191 -1.86 -35.15 1.13
N ALA A 192 -2.61 -36.12 0.60
CA ALA A 192 -3.85 -36.58 1.21
C ALA A 192 -3.61 -37.24 2.57
N ASP A 193 -2.56 -38.07 2.66
CA ASP A 193 -2.14 -38.74 3.90
C ASP A 193 -1.69 -37.71 4.95
N GLU A 194 -0.88 -36.72 4.56
CA GLU A 194 -0.37 -35.66 5.45
C GLU A 194 -1.50 -34.75 5.99
N LEU A 195 -2.45 -34.41 5.13
CA LEU A 195 -3.52 -33.47 5.47
C LEU A 195 -4.79 -34.15 6.00
N GLY A 196 -4.84 -35.49 6.07
CA GLY A 196 -6.03 -36.23 6.50
C GLY A 196 -7.24 -36.03 5.59
N MET A 197 -7.03 -36.03 4.26
CA MET A 197 -8.10 -35.89 3.26
C MET A 197 -8.01 -36.98 2.18
N SER A 198 -8.92 -36.99 1.20
CA SER A 198 -8.83 -37.92 0.07
C SER A 198 -7.93 -37.36 -1.06
N PRO A 199 -7.24 -38.21 -1.85
CA PRO A 199 -6.48 -37.76 -3.02
C PRO A 199 -7.33 -37.01 -4.05
N ARG A 200 -8.61 -37.37 -4.16
CA ARG A 200 -9.60 -36.65 -4.98
C ARG A 200 -9.80 -35.23 -4.49
N THR A 201 -9.88 -35.02 -3.19
CA THR A 201 -10.02 -33.69 -2.57
C THR A 201 -8.78 -32.83 -2.81
N VAL A 202 -7.58 -33.43 -2.72
CA VAL A 202 -6.32 -32.74 -3.07
C VAL A 202 -6.33 -32.28 -4.53
N ASN A 203 -6.71 -33.15 -5.46
CA ASN A 203 -6.81 -32.78 -6.88
C ASN A 203 -7.84 -31.67 -7.11
N GLN A 204 -8.98 -31.71 -6.42
CA GLN A 204 -9.97 -30.64 -6.51
C GLN A 204 -9.42 -29.28 -6.03
N HIS A 205 -8.65 -29.26 -4.94
CA HIS A 205 -7.96 -28.04 -4.50
C HIS A 205 -6.98 -27.55 -5.55
N MET A 206 -6.17 -28.45 -6.13
CA MET A 206 -5.22 -28.10 -7.20
C MET A 206 -5.91 -27.53 -8.44
N ASP A 207 -7.04 -28.09 -8.86
CA ASP A 207 -7.82 -27.61 -10.01
C ASP A 207 -8.40 -26.22 -9.74
N ASN A 208 -8.89 -25.98 -8.51
CA ASN A 208 -9.36 -24.66 -8.10
C ASN A 208 -8.23 -23.63 -8.13
N VAL A 209 -7.04 -23.98 -7.64
CA VAL A 209 -5.86 -23.11 -7.74
C VAL A 209 -5.48 -22.86 -9.19
N ALA A 210 -5.48 -23.89 -10.03
CA ALA A 210 -5.15 -23.75 -11.44
C ALA A 210 -6.14 -22.80 -12.16
N GLY A 211 -7.43 -22.91 -11.85
CA GLY A 211 -8.46 -21.99 -12.35
C GLY A 211 -8.24 -20.55 -11.90
N LYS A 212 -7.85 -20.34 -10.63
CA LYS A 212 -7.52 -19.00 -10.09
C LYS A 212 -6.29 -18.39 -10.73
N LEU A 213 -5.29 -19.20 -11.06
CA LEU A 213 -4.01 -18.74 -11.62
C LEU A 213 -3.97 -18.73 -13.15
N GLY A 214 -4.98 -19.29 -13.82
CA GLY A 214 -5.04 -19.39 -15.29
C GLY A 214 -4.00 -20.37 -15.85
N THR A 215 -3.62 -21.37 -15.07
CA THR A 215 -2.56 -22.34 -15.42
C THR A 215 -3.15 -23.62 -16.00
N LYS A 216 -2.29 -24.37 -16.70
CA LYS A 216 -2.72 -25.49 -17.56
C LYS A 216 -2.51 -26.87 -16.95
N ASN A 217 -1.66 -26.99 -15.94
CA ASN A 217 -1.33 -28.25 -15.29
C ASN A 217 -0.70 -27.99 -13.91
N ARG A 218 -0.56 -29.05 -13.10
CA ARG A 218 0.00 -29.00 -11.75
C ARG A 218 1.37 -28.32 -11.69
N VAL A 219 2.29 -28.67 -12.58
CA VAL A 219 3.65 -28.10 -12.60
C VAL A 219 3.62 -26.61 -12.90
N HIS A 220 2.85 -26.19 -13.91
CA HIS A 220 2.63 -24.79 -14.24
C HIS A 220 2.00 -24.05 -13.06
N THR A 221 1.03 -24.67 -12.39
CA THR A 221 0.35 -24.09 -11.21
C THR A 221 1.30 -23.84 -10.06
N VAL A 222 2.15 -24.82 -9.72
CA VAL A 222 3.17 -24.69 -8.67
C VAL A 222 4.20 -23.63 -9.05
N ALA A 223 4.73 -23.69 -10.28
CA ALA A 223 5.72 -22.72 -10.75
C ALA A 223 5.17 -21.29 -10.79
N GLU A 224 3.91 -21.11 -11.19
CA GLU A 224 3.24 -19.80 -11.18
C GLU A 224 3.06 -19.29 -9.75
N ALA A 225 2.65 -20.16 -8.84
CA ALA A 225 2.41 -19.78 -7.46
C ALA A 225 3.70 -19.42 -6.71
N ILE A 226 4.82 -20.11 -6.99
CA ILE A 226 6.14 -19.73 -6.49
C ILE A 226 6.58 -18.38 -7.09
N ARG A 227 6.42 -18.19 -8.41
CA ARG A 227 6.81 -16.94 -9.08
C ARG A 227 6.05 -15.71 -8.57
N ARG A 228 4.81 -15.92 -8.10
CA ARG A 228 3.97 -14.88 -7.51
C ARG A 228 4.06 -14.83 -5.97
N GLU A 229 4.96 -15.60 -5.35
CA GLU A 229 5.22 -15.63 -3.90
C GLU A 229 3.94 -15.87 -3.08
N LEU A 230 3.12 -16.82 -3.52
CA LEU A 230 1.79 -17.06 -2.95
C LEU A 230 1.78 -17.90 -1.67
N PHE A 231 2.90 -18.54 -1.33
CA PHE A 231 3.09 -19.35 -0.13
C PHE A 231 4.56 -19.48 0.24
#